data_AF-A0A382DZP9-F1
#
_entry.id   AF-A0A382DZP9-F1
#
_cell.length_a   1.000
_cell.length_b   1.000
_cell.length_c   1.000
_cell.angle_alpha   90.00
_cell.angle_beta   90.00
_cell.angle_gamma   90.00
#
_symmetry.space_group_name_H-M   'P 1'
#
loop_
_entity.id
_entity.type
_entity.pdbx_description
1 polymer ?
#
loop_
_entity_poly.entity_id
_entity_poly.type
_entity_poly.pdbx_seq_one_letter_code
_entity_poly.pdbx_strand_id
1 'polypeptide(L)' 'MQQMATEVGAPATCFVTGFADGIIDVRFFSTTTEYGMCGHGTVGLVTSLIEQEAVVPGADGRVDLVVRSAGG' A
#
# COMPACT_ATOMS: atom_id res chain seq x y z
N MET A 1 -0.27 14.25 0.80
CA MET A 1 0.43 12.98 1.12
C MET A 1 1.84 13.23 1.64
N GLN A 2 2.71 13.99 0.93
CA GLN A 2 4.07 14.28 1.45
C GLN A 2 4.08 14.88 2.85
N GLN A 3 3.29 15.94 3.11
CA GLN A 3 3.21 16.55 4.44
C GLN A 3 2.79 15.53 5.52
N MET A 4 1.77 14.71 5.24
CA MET A 4 1.33 13.64 6.14
C MET A 4 2.43 12.61 6.38
N ALA A 5 3.18 12.21 5.34
CA ALA A 5 4.30 11.28 5.49
C ALA A 5 5.43 11.87 6.36
N THR A 6 5.71 13.17 6.21
CA THR A 6 6.63 13.91 7.08
C THR A 6 6.16 13.91 8.53
N GLU A 7 4.87 14.16 8.78
CA GLU A 7 4.26 14.19 10.11
C GLU A 7 4.20 12.80 10.77
N VAL A 8 3.91 11.74 9.99
CA VAL A 8 3.95 10.34 10.46
C VAL A 8 5.37 9.96 10.88
N GLY A 9 6.39 10.52 10.23
CA GLY A 9 7.80 10.34 10.61
C GLY A 9 8.34 8.92 10.37
N ALA A 10 7.57 8.04 9.73
CA ALA A 10 7.99 6.68 9.41
C ALA A 10 8.94 6.66 8.20
N PRO A 11 9.83 5.66 8.09
CA PRO A 11 10.74 5.52 6.95
C PRO A 11 10.02 5.44 5.60
N ALA A 12 8.81 4.85 5.58
CA ALA A 12 7.92 4.84 4.44
C ALA A 12 6.46 4.88 4.90
N THR A 13 5.63 5.64 4.19
CA THR A 13 4.18 5.70 4.36
C THR A 13 3.52 5.32 3.04
N CYS A 14 2.61 4.33 3.09
CA CYS A 14 1.81 3.89 1.96
C CYS A 14 0.43 4.52 2.03
N PHE A 15 0.01 5.22 0.97
CA PHE A 15 -1.34 5.72 0.83
C PHE A 15 -2.07 4.91 -0.24
N VAL A 16 -3.20 4.30 0.13
CA VAL A 16 -4.13 3.72 -0.84
C VAL A 16 -4.94 4.86 -1.46
N THR A 17 -4.90 4.96 -2.78
CA THR A 17 -5.59 6.00 -3.56
C THR A 17 -6.79 5.46 -4.34
N GLY A 18 -6.87 4.14 -4.50
CA GLY A 18 -7.98 3.46 -5.15
C GLY A 18 -7.97 1.97 -4.81
N PHE A 19 -9.15 1.38 -4.70
CA PHE A 19 -9.31 -0.06 -4.54
C PHE A 19 -10.58 -0.52 -5.28
N ALA A 20 -10.39 -1.21 -6.40
CA ALA A 20 -11.48 -1.76 -7.21
C ALA A 20 -10.97 -2.94 -8.05
N ASP A 21 -11.84 -3.93 -8.29
CA ASP A 21 -11.59 -5.04 -9.22
C ASP A 21 -10.26 -5.79 -9.02
N GLY A 22 -9.85 -5.97 -7.76
CA GLY A 22 -8.58 -6.64 -7.40
C GLY A 22 -7.32 -5.80 -7.66
N ILE A 23 -7.48 -4.52 -7.99
CA ILE A 23 -6.40 -3.57 -8.21
C ILE A 23 -6.38 -2.56 -7.06
N ILE A 24 -5.19 -2.36 -6.48
CA ILE A 24 -4.95 -1.35 -5.45
C ILE A 24 -3.96 -0.33 -5.98
N ASP A 25 -4.44 0.89 -6.16
CA ASP A 25 -3.58 2.02 -6.54
C ASP A 25 -2.97 2.62 -5.27
N VAL A 26 -1.65 2.78 -5.26
CA VAL A 26 -0.90 3.25 -4.09
C VAL A 26 0.14 4.30 -4.44
N ARG A 27 0.47 5.13 -3.45
CA ARG A 27 1.62 6.04 -3.48
C ARG A 27 2.45 5.87 -2.22
N PHE A 28 3.76 5.83 -2.38
CA PHE A 28 4.71 5.60 -1.28
C PHE A 28 5.53 6.85 -1.05
N PHE A 29 5.66 7.26 0.21
CA PHE A 29 6.42 8.45 0.57
C PHE A 29 7.37 8.15 1.72
N SER A 30 8.58 8.68 1.65
CA SER A 30 9.40 8.95 2.83
C SER A 30 8.93 10.24 3.51
N THR A 31 9.63 10.63 4.57
CA THR A 31 9.43 11.95 5.20
C THR A 31 9.82 13.13 4.30
N THR A 32 10.52 12.90 3.19
CA THR A 32 11.08 13.96 2.33
C THR A 32 10.80 13.80 0.84
N THR A 33 10.46 12.60 0.35
CA THR A 33 10.23 12.36 -1.09
C THR A 33 9.20 11.26 -1.33
N GLU A 34 8.58 11.29 -2.51
CA GLU A 34 7.86 10.15 -3.04
C GLU A 34 8.81 9.07 -3.57
N TYR A 35 8.39 7.81 -3.51
CA TYR A 35 9.06 6.65 -4.06
C TYR A 35 8.27 6.06 -5.23
N GLY A 36 8.99 5.52 -6.22
CA GLY A 36 8.38 4.73 -7.29
C GLY A 36 7.90 3.35 -6.89
N MET A 37 8.48 2.81 -5.81
CA MET A 37 8.09 1.51 -5.24
C MET A 37 8.58 1.40 -3.79
N CYS A 38 7.90 0.58 -3.00
CA CYS A 38 8.32 0.24 -1.64
C CYS A 38 7.91 -1.20 -1.29
N GLY A 39 8.86 -2.13 -1.34
CA GLY A 39 8.58 -3.56 -1.14
C GLY A 39 8.00 -3.88 0.23
N HIS A 40 8.63 -3.35 1.29
CA HIS A 40 8.14 -3.54 2.66
C HIS A 40 6.80 -2.83 2.91
N GLY A 41 6.57 -1.66 2.30
CA GLY A 41 5.27 -0.99 2.34
C GLY A 41 4.17 -1.78 1.64
N THR A 42 4.50 -2.47 0.54
CA THR A 42 3.56 -3.34 -0.20
C THR A 42 3.16 -4.56 0.63
N VAL A 43 4.12 -5.24 1.26
CA VAL A 43 3.83 -6.38 2.14
C VAL A 43 2.97 -5.94 3.33
N GLY A 44 3.36 -4.85 4.01
CA GLY A 44 2.60 -4.33 5.14
C GLY A 44 1.17 -3.91 4.75
N LEU A 45 0.99 -3.32 3.57
CA LEU A 45 -0.33 -3.00 3.01
C LEU A 45 -1.20 -4.25 2.87
N VAL A 46 -0.72 -5.28 2.16
CA VAL A 46 -1.52 -6.48 1.89
C VAL A 46 -1.88 -7.19 3.20
N THR A 47 -0.94 -7.30 4.13
CA THR A 47 -1.21 -7.84 5.48
C THR A 47 -2.32 -7.05 6.17
N SER A 48 -2.22 -5.72 6.19
CA SER A 48 -3.20 -4.87 6.85
C SER A 48 -4.60 -4.94 6.20
N LEU A 49 -4.68 -5.14 4.89
CA LEU A 49 -5.96 -5.31 4.19
C LEU A 49 -6.64 -6.64 4.51
N ILE A 50 -5.85 -7.70 4.68
CA ILE A 50 -6.35 -9.01 5.14
C ILE A 50 -6.83 -8.92 6.58
N GLU A 51 -6.05 -8.29 7.47
CA GLU A 51 -6.43 -8.10 8.88
C GLU A 51 -7.70 -7.26 9.05
N GLN A 52 -7.96 -6.34 8.14
CA GLN A 52 -9.18 -5.52 8.11
C GLN A 52 -10.35 -6.17 7.35
N GLU A 53 -10.19 -7.41 6.87
CA GLU A 53 -11.18 -8.13 6.05
C GLU A 53 -11.59 -7.39 4.76
N ALA A 54 -10.81 -6.38 4.34
CA ALA A 54 -11.01 -5.66 3.08
C ALA A 54 -10.60 -6.51 1.87
N VAL A 55 -9.68 -7.45 2.08
CA VAL A 55 -9.29 -8.49 1.13
C VAL A 55 -9.38 -9.83 1.83
N VAL A 56 -10.18 -10.75 1.31
CA VAL A 56 -10.38 -12.07 1.90
C VAL A 56 -9.59 -13.11 1.10
N PRO A 57 -8.65 -13.84 1.73
CA PRO A 57 -7.97 -14.95 1.06
C PRO A 57 -8.96 -16.02 0.60
N GLY A 58 -8.67 -16.64 -0.54
CA GLY A 58 -9.39 -17.83 -1.01
C GLY A 58 -9.26 -19.00 -0.04
N ALA A 59 -10.04 -20.06 -0.27
CA ALA A 59 -10.00 -21.27 0.56
C ALA A 59 -8.63 -21.97 0.59
N ASP A 60 -7.77 -21.71 -0.41
CA ASP A 60 -6.39 -22.18 -0.48
C ASP A 60 -5.37 -21.24 0.21
N GLY A 61 -5.87 -20.17 0.85
CA GLY A 61 -5.07 -19.17 1.56
C GLY A 61 -4.41 -18.13 0.66
N ARG A 62 -4.71 -18.12 -0.65
CA ARG A 62 -4.12 -17.16 -1.60
C ARG A 62 -4.96 -15.90 -1.74
N VAL A 63 -4.28 -14.82 -2.07
CA VAL A 63 -4.88 -13.55 -2.49
C VAL A 63 -4.39 -13.27 -3.91
N ASP A 64 -5.31 -13.04 -4.83
CA ASP A 64 -5.02 -12.57 -6.18
C ASP A 64 -5.30 -11.06 -6.24
N LEU A 65 -4.23 -10.28 -6.38
CA LEU A 65 -4.28 -8.83 -6.27
C LEU A 65 -3.14 -8.19 -7.06
N VAL A 66 -3.42 -7.07 -7.71
CA VAL A 66 -2.43 -6.22 -8.36
C VAL A 66 -2.25 -4.94 -7.54
N VAL A 67 -1.03 -4.70 -7.04
CA VAL A 67 -0.66 -3.41 -6.45
C VAL A 67 0.00 -2.55 -7.52
N ARG A 68 -0.62 -1.42 -7.85
CA ARG A 68 -0.12 -0.46 -8.83
C ARG A 68 0.41 0.78 -8.11
N SER A 69 1.69 1.09 -8.30
CA SER A 69 2.23 2.38 -7.88
C SER A 69 2.32 3.34 -9.07
N ALA A 70 1.86 4.58 -8.87
CA ALA A 70 1.92 5.65 -9.87
C ALA A 70 2.89 6.77 -9.46
N GLY A 71 3.58 6.62 -8.32
CA GLY A 71 4.61 7.56 -7.86
C GLY A 71 5.96 7.26 -8.50
N GLY A 72 6.90 8.21 -8.42
CA GLY A 72 8.25 8.12 -8.99
C GLY A 72 8.74 9.44 -9.55
#